data_AF-A0A2P6QMF2-F1
#
_entry.id   AF-A0A2P6QMF2-F1
#
_cell.length_a   1.000
_cell.length_b   1.000
_cell.length_c   1.000
_cell.angle_alpha   90.00
_cell.angle_beta   90.00
_cell.angle_gamma   90.00
#
_symmetry.space_group_name_H-M   'P 1'
#
loop_
_entity.id
_entity.type
_entity.pdbx_description
1 polymer ?
#
loop_
_entity_poly.entity_id
_entity_poly.type
_entity_poly.pdbx_seq_one_letter_code
_entity_poly.pdbx_strand_id
1 'polypeptide(L)'
;MFYDGNPKEEPGAIVCRVAPSFLHFGSYQIHASRENEDLAIVHTLADYTIRHHFPHIENMSKSESLSFSTGNEEHSVVDLTSNKYAAWVVEVAERTASLVAKWQGVGFTHGVLNTDNMSILGLTIDYGPFGFLDAFDPSYTPNTTDLPGRRYCFANQPDIGLWNIMQLTRTLSSAELINEKEAN
;
A
#
# COMPACT_ATOMS: atom_id res chain seq x y z
N MET A 1 4.33 -24.49 -12.52
CA MET A 1 4.03 -24.44 -13.97
C MET A 1 3.67 -23.00 -14.26
N PHE A 2 4.49 -22.27 -15.00
CA PHE A 2 4.20 -20.86 -15.34
C PHE A 2 3.23 -20.80 -16.52
N TYR A 3 2.37 -19.78 -16.56
CA TYR A 3 1.39 -19.58 -17.63
C TYR A 3 2.11 -19.37 -18.98
N ASP A 4 1.81 -20.22 -19.97
CA ASP A 4 2.43 -20.21 -21.31
C ASP A 4 1.52 -19.59 -22.39
N GLY A 5 0.39 -19.00 -22.00
CA GLY A 5 -0.59 -18.42 -22.93
C GLY A 5 -1.53 -19.42 -23.60
N ASN A 6 -1.39 -20.72 -23.33
CA ASN A 6 -2.25 -21.76 -23.89
C ASN A 6 -3.31 -22.17 -22.86
N PRO A 7 -4.60 -21.82 -23.05
CA PRO A 7 -5.65 -22.18 -22.10
C PRO A 7 -5.81 -23.71 -22.06
N LYS A 8 -5.94 -24.24 -20.85
CA LYS A 8 -6.23 -25.66 -20.57
C LYS A 8 -7.33 -25.73 -19.52
N GLU A 9 -8.16 -26.76 -19.63
CA GLU A 9 -9.13 -27.07 -18.59
C GLU A 9 -8.40 -27.54 -17.32
N GLU A 10 -8.68 -26.90 -16.19
CA GLU A 10 -8.14 -27.27 -14.88
C GLU A 10 -9.31 -27.49 -13.89
N PRO A 11 -9.17 -28.41 -12.92
CA PRO A 11 -10.18 -28.57 -11.88
C PRO A 11 -10.38 -27.28 -11.07
N GLY A 12 -11.61 -26.81 -10.97
CA GLY A 12 -11.95 -25.68 -10.11
C GLY A 12 -11.71 -26.00 -8.63
N ALA A 13 -11.18 -25.04 -7.89
CA ALA A 13 -10.95 -25.13 -6.46
C ALA A 13 -11.40 -23.84 -5.75
N ILE A 14 -11.66 -23.94 -4.45
CA ILE A 14 -12.03 -22.80 -3.60
C ILE A 14 -11.08 -22.75 -2.41
N VAL A 15 -10.60 -21.55 -2.08
CA VAL A 15 -9.84 -21.29 -0.86
C VAL A 15 -10.62 -20.35 0.04
N CYS A 16 -10.75 -20.69 1.32
CA CYS A 16 -11.31 -19.78 2.33
C CYS A 16 -10.20 -18.87 2.85
N ARG A 17 -10.35 -17.55 2.66
CA ARG A 17 -9.39 -16.55 3.14
C ARG A 17 -9.95 -15.84 4.37
N VAL A 18 -9.13 -15.68 5.40
CA VAL A 18 -9.47 -14.97 6.64
C VAL A 18 -8.42 -13.90 6.89
N ALA A 19 -8.87 -12.67 7.17
CA ALA A 19 -8.02 -11.54 7.53
C ALA A 19 -8.81 -10.58 8.43
N PRO A 20 -8.16 -9.73 9.23
CA PRO A 20 -8.84 -8.67 9.97
C PRO A 20 -9.61 -7.69 9.08
N SER A 21 -9.13 -7.48 7.85
CA SER A 21 -9.77 -6.65 6.82
C SER A 21 -9.25 -7.04 5.44
N PHE A 22 -10.07 -6.78 4.42
CA PHE A 22 -9.70 -6.89 3.00
C PHE A 22 -9.72 -5.52 2.30
N LEU A 23 -9.50 -4.45 3.06
CA LEU A 23 -9.34 -3.12 2.49
C LEU A 23 -7.93 -2.97 1.89
N HIS A 24 -7.89 -2.48 0.66
CA HIS A 24 -6.68 -2.29 -0.12
C HIS A 24 -6.51 -0.81 -0.47
N PHE A 25 -5.34 -0.41 -0.98
CA PHE A 25 -5.20 0.96 -1.49
C PHE A 25 -6.17 1.20 -2.65
N GLY A 26 -6.34 0.20 -3.52
CA GLY A 26 -7.32 0.20 -4.61
C GLY A 26 -8.77 0.44 -4.17
N SER A 27 -9.14 0.05 -2.94
CA SER A 27 -10.49 0.27 -2.39
C SER A 27 -10.84 1.76 -2.27
N TYR A 28 -9.85 2.62 -2.04
CA TYR A 28 -10.04 4.07 -2.00
C TYR A 28 -9.93 4.69 -3.39
N GLN A 29 -8.97 4.21 -4.18
CA GLN A 29 -8.65 4.76 -5.49
C GLN A 29 -9.82 4.66 -6.48
N ILE A 30 -10.59 3.58 -6.45
CA ILE A 30 -11.75 3.40 -7.33
C ILE A 30 -12.81 4.48 -7.14
N HIS A 31 -12.97 4.97 -5.92
CA HIS A 31 -13.91 6.05 -5.59
C HIS A 31 -13.33 7.41 -5.96
N ALA A 32 -12.04 7.64 -5.69
CA ALA A 32 -11.38 8.86 -6.11
C ALA A 32 -11.29 9.02 -7.64
N SER A 33 -11.16 7.93 -8.40
CA SER A 33 -11.06 7.98 -9.86
C SER A 33 -12.37 8.35 -10.57
N ARG A 34 -13.50 8.40 -9.85
CA ARG A 34 -14.82 8.70 -10.44
C ARG A 34 -15.19 10.17 -10.40
N GLU A 35 -14.43 11.00 -9.67
CA GLU A 35 -14.59 12.45 -9.51
C GLU A 35 -15.97 12.89 -8.96
N ASN A 36 -15.99 13.89 -8.06
CA ASN A 36 -17.15 14.62 -7.52
C ASN A 36 -18.31 13.85 -6.82
N GLU A 37 -18.73 12.65 -7.24
CA GLU A 37 -19.86 11.91 -6.65
C GLU A 37 -19.41 10.94 -5.52
N ASP A 38 -18.22 10.35 -5.64
CA ASP A 38 -17.77 9.26 -4.76
C ASP A 38 -16.70 9.70 -3.72
N LEU A 39 -16.23 10.95 -3.72
CA LEU A 39 -15.19 11.40 -2.76
C LEU A 39 -15.66 11.32 -1.30
N ALA A 40 -16.95 11.53 -1.05
CA ALA A 40 -17.53 11.31 0.28
C ALA A 40 -17.41 9.85 0.76
N ILE A 41 -17.35 8.90 -0.17
CA ILE A 41 -17.12 7.48 0.14
C ILE A 41 -15.68 7.27 0.59
N VAL A 42 -14.70 7.96 -0.02
CA VAL A 42 -13.30 7.91 0.43
C VAL A 42 -13.18 8.37 1.89
N HIS A 43 -13.81 9.50 2.23
CA HIS A 43 -13.87 9.99 3.62
C HIS A 43 -14.51 8.96 4.55
N THR A 44 -15.68 8.43 4.18
CA THR A 44 -16.41 7.44 4.99
C THR A 44 -15.60 6.17 5.21
N LEU A 45 -14.91 5.70 4.18
CA LEU A 45 -14.08 4.49 4.24
C LEU A 45 -12.81 4.72 5.07
N ALA A 46 -12.19 5.91 4.97
CA ALA A 46 -11.05 6.29 5.79
C ALA A 46 -11.45 6.35 7.27
N ASP A 47 -12.56 7.01 7.60
CA ASP A 47 -13.12 7.05 8.95
C ASP A 47 -13.41 5.66 9.51
N TYR A 48 -14.05 4.80 8.70
CA TYR A 48 -14.32 3.42 9.07
C TYR A 48 -13.01 2.69 9.40
N THR A 49 -12.02 2.82 8.54
CA THR A 49 -10.73 2.12 8.68
C THR A 49 -9.98 2.58 9.91
N ILE A 50 -9.91 3.89 10.14
CA ILE A 50 -9.26 4.43 11.33
C ILE A 50 -9.98 3.95 12.59
N ARG A 51 -11.31 4.09 12.65
CA ARG A 51 -12.11 3.68 13.81
C ARG A 51 -11.93 2.21 14.19
N HIS A 52 -11.91 1.31 13.20
CA HIS A 52 -11.93 -0.13 13.46
C HIS A 52 -10.55 -0.80 13.44
N HIS A 53 -9.56 -0.22 12.76
CA HIS A 53 -8.25 -0.85 12.57
C HIS A 53 -7.08 0.00 13.06
N PHE A 54 -7.28 1.30 13.31
CA PHE A 54 -6.29 2.21 13.89
C PHE A 54 -6.90 3.07 15.02
N PRO A 55 -7.61 2.48 16.01
CA PRO A 55 -8.37 3.25 16.99
C PRO A 55 -7.51 4.16 17.89
N HIS A 56 -6.21 3.90 17.99
CA HIS A 56 -5.27 4.77 18.70
C HIS A 56 -5.05 6.11 17.99
N ILE A 57 -5.26 6.17 16.67
CA ILE A 57 -5.18 7.41 15.89
C ILE A 57 -6.37 8.32 16.16
N GLU A 58 -7.57 7.76 16.33
CA GLU A 58 -8.79 8.53 16.63
C GLU A 58 -8.68 9.29 17.95
N ASN A 59 -7.86 8.81 18.88
CA ASN A 59 -7.68 9.37 20.22
C ASN A 59 -6.34 10.11 20.39
N MET A 60 -5.61 10.41 19.32
CA MET A 60 -4.37 11.19 19.44
C MET A 60 -4.65 12.60 19.92
N SER A 61 -4.13 12.94 21.10
CA SER A 61 -3.91 14.33 21.49
C SER A 61 -2.71 14.87 20.72
N LYS A 62 -2.77 16.13 20.25
CA LYS A 62 -1.62 16.83 19.63
C LYS A 62 -0.33 16.49 20.38
N SER A 63 0.57 15.77 19.73
CA SER A 63 1.82 15.29 20.33
C SER A 63 2.98 15.95 19.61
N GLU A 64 3.87 16.59 20.35
CA GLU A 64 5.05 17.29 19.80
C GLU A 64 6.06 16.34 19.10
N SER A 65 5.87 15.02 19.22
CA SER A 65 6.86 13.99 18.88
C SER A 65 6.88 13.54 17.40
N LEU A 66 5.90 13.88 16.57
CA LEU A 66 5.81 13.49 15.14
C LEU A 66 6.00 14.71 14.23
N SER A 67 6.96 15.54 14.62
CA SER A 67 7.42 16.71 13.90
C SER A 67 8.51 16.32 12.91
N PHE A 68 8.22 16.22 11.61
CA PHE A 68 9.25 16.03 10.59
C PHE A 68 9.78 17.39 10.12
N SER A 69 11.11 17.52 10.05
CA SER A 69 11.74 18.71 9.46
C SER A 69 11.84 18.49 7.95
N THR A 70 11.08 19.25 7.17
CA THR A 70 11.18 19.25 5.71
C THR A 70 12.48 19.97 5.34
N GLY A 71 13.34 19.34 4.52
CA GLY A 71 14.71 19.81 4.24
C GLY A 71 14.82 21.03 3.33
N ASN A 72 13.79 21.87 3.24
CA ASN A 72 13.80 23.09 2.43
C ASN A 72 13.87 24.32 3.33
N GLU A 73 14.48 25.41 2.84
CA GLU A 73 14.90 26.62 3.58
C GLU A 73 13.78 27.47 4.23
N GLU A 74 12.60 26.91 4.47
CA GLU A 74 11.59 27.49 5.37
C GLU A 74 11.28 26.49 6.48
N HIS A 75 11.62 26.84 7.72
CA HIS A 75 11.27 26.14 8.96
C HIS A 75 9.73 26.02 9.15
N SER A 76 9.04 25.24 8.32
CA SER A 76 7.68 24.79 8.60
C SER A 76 7.74 23.31 9.01
N VAL A 77 7.77 23.09 10.32
CA VAL A 77 7.53 21.77 10.91
C VAL A 77 6.10 21.38 10.54
N VAL A 78 5.94 20.27 9.82
CA VAL A 78 4.61 19.71 9.55
C VAL A 78 4.24 18.85 10.76
N ASP A 79 3.28 19.32 11.56
CA ASP A 79 2.70 18.55 12.65
C ASP A 79 1.68 17.55 12.09
N LEU A 80 2.18 16.36 11.74
CA LEU A 80 1.37 15.27 11.22
C LEU A 80 0.40 14.70 12.28
N THR A 81 0.54 15.07 13.56
CA THR A 81 -0.40 14.64 14.62
C THR A 81 -1.68 15.47 14.66
N SER A 82 -1.68 16.63 14.02
CA SER A 82 -2.85 17.53 14.00
C SER A 82 -3.96 17.05 13.06
N ASN A 83 -3.63 16.20 12.08
CA ASN A 83 -4.57 15.60 11.14
C ASN A 83 -4.50 14.06 11.23
N LYS A 84 -5.61 13.44 11.66
CA LYS A 84 -5.68 11.98 11.82
C LYS A 84 -5.43 11.20 10.54
N TYR A 85 -5.78 11.76 9.37
CA TYR A 85 -5.55 11.10 8.08
C TYR A 85 -4.07 11.14 7.68
N ALA A 86 -3.36 12.22 8.00
CA ALA A 86 -1.93 12.34 7.79
C ALA A 86 -1.17 11.34 8.67
N ALA A 87 -1.50 11.28 9.97
CA ALA A 87 -0.92 10.28 10.86
C ALA A 87 -1.24 8.83 10.42
N TRP A 88 -2.46 8.59 9.93
CA TRP A 88 -2.86 7.28 9.43
C TRP A 88 -2.06 6.85 8.21
N VAL A 89 -1.86 7.71 7.21
CA VAL A 89 -1.07 7.34 6.02
C VAL A 89 0.41 7.10 6.37
N VAL A 90 0.96 7.82 7.36
CA VAL A 90 2.30 7.55 7.91
C VAL A 90 2.37 6.14 8.49
N GLU A 91 1.43 5.74 9.33
CA GLU A 91 1.45 4.40 9.91
C GLU A 91 1.25 3.30 8.84
N VAL A 92 0.39 3.55 7.83
CA VAL A 92 0.25 2.64 6.68
C VAL A 92 1.57 2.50 5.93
N ALA A 93 2.30 3.61 5.74
CA ALA A 93 3.62 3.61 5.10
C ALA A 93 4.65 2.81 5.92
N GLU A 94 4.71 3.01 7.24
CA GLU A 94 5.59 2.26 8.14
C GLU A 94 5.31 0.76 8.13
N ARG A 95 4.03 0.37 8.16
CA ARG A 95 3.61 -1.04 8.09
C ARG A 95 3.98 -1.65 6.74
N THR A 96 3.78 -0.91 5.65
CA THR A 96 4.14 -1.35 4.29
C THR A 96 5.66 -1.48 4.14
N ALA A 97 6.44 -0.50 4.60
CA ALA A 97 7.90 -0.56 4.57
C ALA A 97 8.42 -1.74 5.40
N SER A 98 7.85 -1.96 6.59
CA SER A 98 8.19 -3.10 7.44
C SER A 98 7.85 -4.44 6.78
N LEU A 99 6.73 -4.53 6.06
CA LEU A 99 6.33 -5.72 5.30
C LEU A 99 7.32 -6.01 4.18
N VAL A 100 7.61 -5.01 3.35
CA VAL A 100 8.54 -5.16 2.22
C VAL A 100 9.94 -5.48 2.72
N ALA A 101 10.42 -4.84 3.80
CA ALA A 101 11.71 -5.17 4.41
C ALA A 101 11.78 -6.65 4.85
N LYS A 102 10.70 -7.20 5.41
CA LYS A 102 10.62 -8.63 5.73
C LYS A 102 10.67 -9.50 4.48
N TRP A 103 9.98 -9.13 3.41
CA TRP A 103 10.07 -9.84 2.12
C TRP A 103 11.49 -9.86 1.58
N GLN A 104 12.17 -8.70 1.57
CA GLN A 104 13.58 -8.61 1.16
C GLN A 104 14.47 -9.51 2.05
N GLY A 105 14.23 -9.53 3.36
CA GLY A 105 15.01 -10.32 4.31
C GLY A 105 14.88 -11.84 4.15
N VAL A 106 13.75 -12.33 3.63
CA VAL A 106 13.51 -13.77 3.40
C VAL A 106 13.58 -14.18 1.93
N GLY A 107 13.94 -13.27 1.04
CA GLY A 107 14.00 -13.54 -0.40
C GLY A 107 12.62 -13.77 -1.04
N PHE A 108 11.54 -13.21 -0.50
CA PHE A 108 10.19 -13.33 -1.07
C PHE A 108 9.95 -12.27 -2.14
N THR A 109 9.43 -12.67 -3.30
CA THR A 109 8.96 -11.80 -4.38
C THR A 109 7.48 -12.02 -4.65
N HIS A 110 6.67 -10.97 -4.52
CA HIS A 110 5.22 -11.03 -4.68
C HIS A 110 4.76 -11.25 -6.13
N GLY A 111 5.46 -10.63 -7.09
CA GLY A 111 5.20 -10.76 -8.53
C GLY A 111 4.04 -9.91 -9.10
N VAL A 112 3.13 -9.41 -8.26
CA VAL A 112 2.01 -8.54 -8.66
C VAL A 112 1.68 -7.49 -7.58
N LEU A 113 2.50 -6.44 -7.48
CA LEU A 113 2.33 -5.37 -6.50
C LEU A 113 1.52 -4.19 -7.07
N ASN A 114 0.35 -4.49 -7.64
CA ASN A 114 -0.64 -3.47 -7.98
C ASN A 114 -1.25 -2.88 -6.69
N THR A 115 -1.83 -1.68 -6.77
CA THR A 115 -2.40 -0.99 -5.60
C THR A 115 -3.61 -1.69 -4.99
N ASP A 116 -4.37 -2.45 -5.78
CA ASP A 116 -5.45 -3.33 -5.33
C ASP A 116 -4.95 -4.56 -4.56
N ASN A 117 -3.65 -4.89 -4.65
CA ASN A 117 -2.99 -5.94 -3.87
C ASN A 117 -2.20 -5.40 -2.67
N MET A 118 -2.32 -4.10 -2.37
CA MET A 118 -1.69 -3.49 -1.20
C MET A 118 -2.69 -3.40 -0.05
N SER A 119 -2.53 -4.25 0.97
CA SER A 119 -3.37 -4.21 2.16
C SER A 119 -3.16 -2.92 2.94
N ILE A 120 -4.26 -2.27 3.36
CA ILE A 120 -4.20 -1.09 4.23
C ILE A 120 -3.59 -1.39 5.60
N LEU A 121 -3.54 -2.66 6.00
CA LEU A 121 -3.02 -3.10 7.30
C LEU A 121 -1.56 -3.56 7.24
N GLY A 122 -0.92 -3.54 6.07
CA GLY A 122 0.45 -4.05 5.90
C GLY A 122 0.53 -5.59 5.93
N LEU A 123 -0.48 -6.27 5.35
CA LEU A 123 -0.51 -7.72 5.22
C LEU A 123 -0.09 -8.16 3.81
N THR A 124 0.62 -9.28 3.68
CA THR A 124 0.75 -9.98 2.40
C THR A 124 -0.60 -10.56 2.01
N ILE A 125 -1.08 -10.25 0.81
CA ILE A 125 -2.38 -10.68 0.30
C ILE A 125 -2.24 -11.03 -1.19
N ASP A 126 -3.22 -11.73 -1.74
CA ASP A 126 -3.28 -12.06 -3.16
C ASP A 126 -2.07 -12.83 -3.73
N TYR A 127 -1.84 -14.01 -3.16
CA TYR A 127 -0.82 -14.96 -3.62
C TYR A 127 -1.17 -15.53 -4.99
N GLY A 128 -0.65 -14.89 -6.04
CA GLY A 128 -0.69 -15.37 -7.43
C GLY A 128 0.67 -15.92 -7.86
N PRO A 129 1.36 -15.29 -8.84
CA PRO A 129 2.69 -15.70 -9.26
C PRO A 129 3.77 -15.16 -8.31
N PHE A 130 3.76 -15.60 -7.05
CA PHE A 130 4.82 -15.29 -6.09
C PHE A 130 5.97 -16.30 -6.19
N GLY A 131 7.11 -15.99 -5.60
CA GLY A 131 8.24 -16.92 -5.51
C GLY A 131 9.23 -16.53 -4.42
N PHE A 132 9.97 -17.51 -3.92
CA PHE A 132 11.14 -17.29 -3.07
C PHE A 132 12.40 -17.44 -3.90
N LEU A 133 13.44 -16.67 -3.59
CA LEU A 133 14.75 -16.80 -4.20
C LEU A 133 15.37 -18.16 -3.83
N ASP A 134 15.66 -18.98 -4.83
CA ASP A 134 16.52 -20.16 -4.66
C ASP A 134 17.99 -19.73 -4.69
N ALA A 135 18.44 -19.19 -5.82
CA ALA A 135 19.69 -18.48 -5.96
C ALA A 135 19.44 -16.98 -5.84
N PHE A 136 20.37 -16.26 -5.21
CA PHE A 136 20.26 -14.81 -5.11
C PHE A 136 20.35 -14.16 -6.50
N ASP A 137 19.24 -13.59 -6.95
CA ASP A 137 19.13 -12.79 -8.17
C ASP A 137 18.27 -11.55 -7.88
N PRO A 138 18.87 -10.35 -7.79
CA PRO A 138 18.13 -9.10 -7.59
C PRO A 138 17.06 -8.85 -8.66
N SER A 139 17.27 -9.36 -9.88
CA SER A 139 16.37 -9.16 -11.01
C SER A 139 15.26 -10.20 -11.10
N TYR A 140 15.21 -11.16 -10.17
CA TYR A 140 14.23 -12.25 -10.18
C TYR A 140 12.79 -11.72 -10.14
N THR A 141 11.99 -12.13 -11.12
CA THR A 141 10.54 -11.97 -11.09
C THR A 141 9.89 -13.35 -11.31
N PRO A 142 9.03 -13.82 -10.39
CA PRO A 142 8.26 -15.05 -10.57
C PRO A 142 7.12 -14.90 -11.58
N ASN A 143 6.74 -13.66 -11.92
CA ASN A 143 5.64 -13.38 -12.82
C ASN A 143 6.11 -13.31 -14.27
N THR A 144 5.72 -14.29 -15.10
CA THR A 144 6.09 -14.31 -16.52
C THR A 144 5.45 -13.17 -17.33
N THR A 145 4.32 -12.63 -16.90
CA THR A 145 3.67 -11.48 -17.58
C THR A 145 4.29 -10.14 -17.22
N ASP A 146 5.17 -10.10 -16.22
CA ASP A 146 5.96 -8.92 -15.86
C ASP A 146 7.16 -8.74 -16.80
N LEU A 147 7.46 -9.73 -17.66
CA LEU A 147 8.53 -9.64 -18.64
C LEU A 147 8.11 -8.87 -19.91
N PRO A 148 9.04 -8.13 -20.54
CA PRO A 148 10.45 -7.96 -20.15
C PRO A 148 10.68 -6.86 -19.09
N GLY A 149 9.63 -6.13 -18.67
CA GLY A 149 9.73 -4.91 -17.86
C GLY A 149 10.26 -5.12 -16.45
N ARG A 150 10.00 -6.29 -15.84
CA ARG A 150 10.43 -6.65 -14.48
C ARG A 150 10.03 -5.61 -13.43
N ARG A 151 8.85 -5.04 -13.58
CA ARG A 151 8.33 -3.99 -12.70
C ARG A 151 8.29 -4.47 -11.25
N TYR A 152 7.91 -5.73 -11.03
CA TYR A 152 7.72 -6.33 -9.72
C TYR A 152 8.82 -7.33 -9.33
N CYS A 153 10.02 -7.19 -9.91
CA CYS A 153 11.16 -8.03 -9.52
C CYS A 153 11.60 -7.77 -8.07
N PHE A 154 12.36 -8.72 -7.51
CA PHE A 154 12.79 -8.72 -6.12
C PHE A 154 13.42 -7.39 -5.68
N ALA A 155 14.36 -6.83 -6.45
CA ALA A 155 15.03 -5.58 -6.11
C ALA A 155 14.11 -4.36 -6.15
N ASN A 156 13.04 -4.39 -6.96
CA ASN A 156 12.16 -3.24 -7.17
C ASN A 156 11.01 -3.15 -6.14
N GLN A 157 10.77 -4.19 -5.33
CA GLN A 157 9.65 -4.20 -4.37
C GLN A 157 9.64 -3.00 -3.40
N PRO A 158 10.78 -2.52 -2.86
CA PRO A 158 10.81 -1.30 -2.03
C PRO A 158 10.30 -0.06 -2.76
N ASP A 159 10.80 0.21 -3.97
CA ASP A 159 10.43 1.39 -4.75
C ASP A 159 8.97 1.32 -5.22
N ILE A 160 8.50 0.13 -5.58
CA ILE A 160 7.07 -0.09 -5.90
C ILE A 160 6.19 0.10 -4.67
N GLY A 161 6.63 -0.34 -3.49
CA GLY A 161 5.94 -0.10 -2.23
C GLY A 161 5.78 1.41 -1.96
N LEU A 162 6.86 2.17 -2.11
CA LEU A 162 6.84 3.64 -2.01
C LEU A 162 5.88 4.27 -3.04
N TRP A 163 5.97 3.85 -4.30
CA TRP A 163 5.10 4.35 -5.36
C TRP A 163 3.62 4.08 -5.04
N ASN A 164 3.28 2.88 -4.54
CA ASN A 164 1.92 2.53 -4.15
C ASN A 164 1.42 3.38 -2.96
N ILE A 165 2.27 3.66 -1.96
CA ILE A 165 1.95 4.57 -0.85
C ILE A 165 1.63 5.96 -1.40
N MET A 166 2.45 6.49 -2.31
CA MET A 166 2.19 7.79 -2.94
C MET A 166 0.84 7.82 -3.67
N GLN A 167 0.42 6.72 -4.30
CA GLN A 167 -0.88 6.64 -4.96
C GLN A 167 -2.05 6.63 -3.95
N LEU A 168 -1.86 6.07 -2.76
CA LEU A 168 -2.82 6.20 -1.66
C LEU A 168 -2.84 7.65 -1.14
N THR A 169 -1.69 8.27 -0.91
CA THR A 169 -1.59 9.67 -0.47
C THR A 169 -2.30 10.63 -1.44
N ARG A 170 -2.08 10.46 -2.75
CA ARG A 170 -2.80 11.22 -3.80
C ARG A 170 -4.32 11.06 -3.70
N THR A 171 -4.78 9.85 -3.40
CA THR A 171 -6.21 9.57 -3.21
C THR A 171 -6.80 10.37 -2.04
N LEU A 172 -6.07 10.43 -0.91
CA LEU A 172 -6.48 11.20 0.26
C LEU A 172 -6.45 12.71 -0.02
N SER A 173 -5.46 13.18 -0.77
CA SER A 173 -5.35 14.58 -1.18
C SER A 173 -6.51 14.98 -2.12
N SER A 174 -6.85 14.14 -3.10
CA SER A 174 -8.01 14.38 -3.98
C SER A 174 -9.35 14.41 -3.23
N ALA A 175 -9.45 13.72 -2.10
CA ALA A 175 -10.61 13.76 -1.21
C ALA A 175 -10.54 14.87 -0.15
N GLU A 176 -9.57 15.78 -0.26
CA GLU A 176 -9.33 16.90 0.66
C GLU A 176 -9.14 16.47 2.14
N LEU A 177 -8.69 15.23 2.36
CA LEU A 177 -8.42 14.68 3.69
C LEU A 177 -7.05 15.07 4.22
N ILE A 178 -6.11 15.38 3.31
CA ILE A 178 -4.78 15.87 3.61
C ILE A 178 -4.40 17.00 2.65
N ASN A 179 -3.60 17.95 3.12
CA ASN A 179 -3.09 19.07 2.31
C ASN A 179 -1.74 18.74 1.65
N GLU A 180 -1.26 19.63 0.77
CA GLU A 180 0.01 19.43 0.04
C GLU A 180 1.23 19.27 0.95
N LYS A 181 1.25 19.93 2.12
CA LYS A 181 2.38 19.79 3.07
C LYS A 181 2.35 18.46 3.81
N GLU A 182 1.16 17.91 4.05
CA GLU A 182 0.97 16.59 4.67
C GLU A 182 1.20 15.44 3.68
N ALA A 183 1.09 15.72 2.38
CA ALA A 183 1.26 14.74 1.31
C ALA A 183 2.72 14.57 0.84
N ASN A 184 3.60 15.52 1.15
CA ASN A 184 5.03 15.55 0.76
C ASN A 184 5.93 15.19 1.93
#